data_AF-A0A7V4G9S3-F1
#
_entry.id   AF-A0A7V4G9S3-F1
#
_cell.length_a   1.000
_cell.length_b   1.000
_cell.length_c   1.000
_cell.angle_alpha   90.00
_cell.angle_beta   90.00
_cell.angle_gamma   90.00
#
_symmetry.space_group_name_H-M   'P 1'
#
loop_
_entity.id
_entity.type
_entity.pdbx_description
1 polymer ?
#
loop_
_entity_poly.entity_id
_entity_poly.type
_entity_poly.pdbx_seq_one_letter_code
_entity_poly.pdbx_strand_id
1 'polypeptide(L)'
;MSRLRTKHGAVWGGAWWFLAMVLLAWAGGTGSAASTPESPASFPHPLSSYPPPENNSLGQILWSRVEADPFNLVATGLFFLAILHTFLAPMFLRLAHRFEREHAEKLARLSQNPNEAAGRREVSFRAEVFHFFGEVEAVFGIWVLPLLAAITLFEGWPAARDYLGHGLNFTEPMFVVVIMTIAASRPILLLAEKLMAV
;
A
#
# COMPACT_ATOMS: atom_id res chain seq x y z
N MET A 1 20.67 -14.88 -52.14
CA MET A 1 20.58 -13.44 -51.78
C MET A 1 19.12 -13.12 -51.50
N SER A 2 18.63 -13.46 -50.30
CA SER A 2 18.49 -12.57 -49.13
C SER A 2 17.54 -11.38 -49.35
N ARG A 3 16.35 -11.45 -48.74
CA ARG A 3 15.84 -10.47 -47.76
C ARG A 3 14.46 -10.90 -47.27
N LEU A 4 14.45 -11.47 -46.06
CA LEU A 4 13.28 -11.60 -45.20
C LEU A 4 12.85 -10.19 -44.77
N ARG A 5 11.61 -9.82 -45.07
CA ARG A 5 10.96 -8.60 -44.58
C ARG A 5 10.25 -8.94 -43.28
N THR A 6 10.90 -8.71 -42.16
CA THR A 6 10.27 -8.77 -40.84
C THR A 6 9.39 -7.53 -40.66
N LYS A 7 8.08 -7.73 -40.50
CA LYS A 7 7.21 -6.74 -39.87
C LYS A 7 7.36 -6.93 -38.36
N HIS A 8 8.18 -6.10 -37.72
CA HIS A 8 8.09 -5.91 -36.28
C HIS A 8 7.39 -4.59 -35.97
N GLY A 9 6.38 -4.72 -35.12
CA GLY A 9 5.36 -3.73 -34.87
C GLY A 9 5.90 -2.49 -34.17
N ALA A 10 5.37 -1.36 -34.62
CA ALA A 10 5.41 -0.10 -33.91
C ALA A 10 4.68 -0.24 -32.57
N VAL A 11 5.43 -0.51 -31.49
CA VAL A 11 4.95 -0.36 -30.10
C VAL A 11 5.79 0.69 -29.34
N TRP A 12 6.79 1.29 -30.02
CA TRP A 12 7.74 2.24 -29.43
C TRP A 12 7.21 3.68 -29.27
N GLY A 13 5.97 3.97 -29.69
CA GLY A 13 5.40 5.33 -29.62
C GLY A 13 4.87 5.73 -28.23
N GLY A 14 4.42 4.77 -27.42
CA GLY A 14 3.77 5.06 -26.12
C GLY A 14 4.75 5.17 -24.95
N ALA A 15 5.83 4.37 -24.96
CA ALA A 15 6.82 4.38 -23.88
C ALA A 15 7.61 5.70 -23.81
N TRP A 16 7.87 6.32 -24.97
CA TRP A 16 8.51 7.63 -25.06
C TRP A 16 7.61 8.76 -24.57
N TRP A 17 6.29 8.66 -24.75
CA TRP A 17 5.34 9.63 -24.21
C TRP A 17 5.23 9.56 -22.68
N PHE A 18 5.22 8.35 -22.11
CA PHE A 18 5.25 8.17 -20.66
C PHE A 18 6.56 8.65 -20.04
N LEU A 19 7.71 8.35 -20.66
CA LEU A 19 9.01 8.86 -20.19
C LEU A 19 9.12 10.39 -20.36
N ALA A 20 8.58 10.96 -21.44
CA ALA A 20 8.55 12.41 -21.65
C ALA A 20 7.61 13.11 -20.65
N MET A 21 6.48 12.52 -20.26
CA MET A 21 5.60 13.05 -19.21
C MET A 21 6.24 12.97 -17.82
N VAL A 22 6.93 11.88 -17.51
CA VAL A 22 7.67 11.72 -16.24
C VAL A 22 8.86 12.69 -16.17
N LEU A 23 9.54 12.94 -17.30
CA LEU A 23 10.64 13.90 -17.39
C LEU A 23 10.17 15.36 -17.43
N LEU A 24 9.00 15.68 -18.02
CA LEU A 24 8.40 17.02 -17.92
C LEU A 24 7.92 17.33 -16.49
N ALA A 25 7.44 16.32 -15.75
CA ALA A 25 7.11 16.46 -14.33
C ALA A 25 8.36 16.75 -13.47
N TRP A 26 9.55 16.33 -13.91
CA TRP A 26 10.83 16.65 -13.27
C TRP A 26 11.46 17.96 -13.75
N ALA A 27 11.15 18.43 -14.96
CA ALA A 27 11.76 19.63 -15.55
C ALA A 27 11.01 20.95 -15.27
N GLY A 28 9.80 20.90 -14.70
CA GLY A 28 8.99 22.08 -14.37
C GLY A 28 9.35 22.81 -13.06
N GLY A 29 10.42 22.42 -12.38
CA GLY A 29 10.74 22.87 -11.02
C GLY A 29 11.99 23.74 -10.89
N THR A 30 12.18 24.76 -11.75
CA THR A 30 13.23 25.78 -11.54
C THR A 30 12.68 27.20 -11.61
N GLY A 31 12.26 27.69 -10.43
CA GLY A 31 12.53 29.05 -9.98
C GLY A 31 11.52 30.14 -10.36
N SER A 32 10.65 30.48 -9.41
CA SER A 32 10.38 31.88 -9.07
C SER A 32 10.44 32.05 -7.56
N ALA A 33 11.43 32.83 -7.12
CA ALA A 33 11.53 33.33 -5.76
C ALA A 33 10.43 34.39 -5.53
N ALA A 34 9.49 34.10 -4.64
CA ALA A 34 8.83 35.10 -3.81
C ALA A 34 8.17 34.40 -2.61
N SER A 35 8.41 34.98 -1.43
CA SER A 35 7.88 34.71 -0.08
C SER A 35 8.27 33.41 0.63
N THR A 36 9.37 33.48 1.39
CA THR A 36 9.36 33.05 2.81
C THR A 36 9.13 34.30 3.66
N PRO A 37 8.47 34.24 4.84
CA PRO A 37 8.34 33.08 5.72
C PRO A 37 6.91 32.80 6.19
N GLU A 38 6.38 31.59 6.00
CA GLU A 38 5.15 31.21 6.69
C GLU A 38 5.31 29.84 7.36
N SER A 39 6.07 29.87 8.47
CA SER A 39 6.27 28.79 9.44
C SER A 39 6.84 27.48 8.87
N PRO A 40 7.54 26.64 9.65
CA PRO A 40 7.48 25.22 9.33
C PRO A 40 5.98 24.90 9.39
N ALA A 41 5.34 24.64 8.25
CA ALA A 41 4.00 24.06 8.25
C ALA A 41 4.10 22.84 9.14
N SER A 42 3.62 22.96 10.38
CA SER A 42 3.74 21.94 11.39
C SER A 42 2.72 20.89 11.02
N PHE A 43 3.08 20.08 10.03
CA PHE A 43 2.32 18.93 9.63
C PHE A 43 2.78 17.75 10.49
N PRO A 44 1.87 17.07 11.22
CA PRO A 44 0.42 17.26 11.22
C PRO A 44 -0.06 18.48 12.05
N HIS A 45 -1.16 19.10 11.62
CA HIS A 45 -1.75 20.24 12.32
C HIS A 45 -2.06 19.91 13.80
N PRO A 46 -1.51 20.66 14.78
CA PRO A 46 -1.65 20.32 16.18
C PRO A 46 -3.09 20.45 16.67
N LEU A 47 -3.50 19.59 17.61
CA LEU A 47 -4.89 19.58 18.11
C LEU A 47 -5.32 20.91 18.76
N SER A 48 -4.37 21.68 19.29
CA SER A 48 -4.60 22.99 19.91
C SER A 48 -4.87 24.12 18.92
N SER A 49 -4.54 23.96 17.63
CA SER A 49 -4.78 24.99 16.61
C SER A 49 -6.18 24.96 16.02
N TYR A 50 -6.95 23.90 16.26
CA TYR A 50 -8.33 23.82 15.76
C TYR A 50 -9.25 24.78 16.55
N PRO A 51 -10.31 25.32 15.90
CA PRO A 51 -11.29 26.15 16.58
C PRO A 51 -11.87 25.41 17.80
N PRO A 52 -12.04 26.10 18.94
CA PRO A 52 -12.64 25.48 20.11
C PRO A 52 -14.06 24.99 19.75
N PRO A 53 -14.45 23.80 20.22
CA PRO A 53 -15.72 23.22 19.83
C PRO A 53 -16.86 24.06 20.41
N GLU A 54 -17.73 24.59 19.55
CA GLU A 54 -18.90 25.39 19.96
C GLU A 54 -19.90 24.55 20.80
N ASN A 55 -19.86 23.23 20.68
CA ASN A 55 -20.61 22.30 21.51
C ASN A 55 -19.86 20.99 21.79
N ASN A 56 -20.44 20.14 22.64
CA ASN A 56 -19.87 18.84 22.99
C ASN A 56 -20.28 17.70 22.03
N SER A 57 -20.79 18.01 20.82
CA SER A 57 -21.23 17.00 19.87
C SER A 57 -20.08 16.53 18.98
N LEU A 58 -19.75 15.24 19.04
CA LEU A 58 -18.66 14.64 18.27
C LEU A 58 -18.77 14.92 16.76
N GLY A 59 -19.98 14.84 16.20
CA GLY A 59 -20.18 15.06 14.77
C GLY A 59 -19.85 16.49 14.32
N GLN A 60 -20.18 17.50 15.13
CA GLN A 60 -19.87 18.89 14.80
C GLN A 60 -18.38 19.19 14.94
N ILE A 61 -17.71 18.58 15.92
CA ILE A 61 -16.24 18.67 16.06
C ILE A 61 -15.54 18.06 14.84
N LEU A 62 -16.00 16.90 14.37
CA LEU A 62 -15.43 16.28 13.18
C LEU A 62 -15.66 17.14 11.94
N TRP A 63 -16.85 17.72 11.81
CA TRP A 63 -17.17 18.60 10.69
C TRP A 63 -16.31 19.87 10.70
N SER A 64 -16.18 20.55 11.84
CA SER A 64 -15.36 21.76 11.94
C SER A 64 -13.88 21.51 11.65
N ARG A 65 -13.37 20.30 11.96
CA ARG A 65 -12.00 19.89 11.62
C ARG A 65 -11.79 19.59 10.14
N VAL A 66 -12.81 19.07 9.45
CA VAL A 66 -12.78 18.85 8.00
C VAL A 66 -12.84 20.19 7.25
N GLU A 67 -13.59 21.16 7.77
CA GLU A 67 -13.65 22.51 7.20
C GLU A 67 -12.34 23.29 7.42
N ALA A 68 -11.71 23.11 8.59
CA ALA A 68 -10.41 23.72 8.89
C ALA A 68 -9.25 23.09 8.10
N ASP A 69 -9.27 21.77 7.92
CA ASP A 69 -8.26 21.03 7.15
C ASP A 69 -8.91 19.86 6.37
N PRO A 70 -9.10 20.00 5.04
CA PRO A 70 -9.66 18.96 4.18
C PRO A 70 -8.85 17.66 4.16
N PHE A 71 -7.55 17.71 4.49
CA PHE A 71 -6.72 16.50 4.57
C PHE A 71 -7.25 15.52 5.62
N ASN A 72 -7.84 16.01 6.72
CA ASN A 72 -8.43 15.15 7.76
C ASN A 72 -9.49 14.19 7.23
N LEU A 73 -10.30 14.63 6.25
CA LEU A 73 -11.32 13.77 5.63
C LEU A 73 -10.67 12.67 4.80
N VAL A 74 -9.64 13.02 4.01
CA VAL A 74 -8.88 12.05 3.20
C VAL A 74 -8.17 11.05 4.10
N ALA A 75 -7.48 11.52 5.14
CA ALA A 75 -6.79 10.69 6.11
C ALA A 75 -7.76 9.71 6.82
N THR A 76 -8.94 10.20 7.23
CA THR A 76 -9.99 9.37 7.84
C THR A 76 -10.50 8.31 6.85
N GLY A 77 -10.71 8.68 5.60
CA GLY A 77 -11.13 7.75 4.54
C GLY A 77 -10.07 6.66 4.28
N LEU A 78 -8.81 7.04 4.14
CA LEU A 78 -7.70 6.11 3.96
C LEU A 78 -7.57 5.16 5.16
N PHE A 79 -7.67 5.68 6.38
CA PHE A 79 -7.63 4.88 7.60
C PHE A 79 -8.79 3.88 7.68
N PHE A 80 -10.01 4.32 7.37
CA PHE A 80 -11.18 3.44 7.33
C PHE A 80 -11.03 2.33 6.29
N LEU A 81 -10.57 2.66 5.09
CA LEU A 81 -10.32 1.67 4.04
C LEU A 81 -9.19 0.72 4.43
N ALA A 82 -8.17 1.18 5.17
CA ALA A 82 -7.12 0.34 5.70
C ALA A 82 -7.65 -0.68 6.71
N ILE A 83 -8.49 -0.24 7.66
CA ILE A 83 -9.17 -1.14 8.60
C ILE A 83 -10.02 -2.17 7.85
N LEU A 84 -10.82 -1.72 6.89
CA LEU A 84 -11.64 -2.60 6.08
C LEU A 84 -10.79 -3.65 5.36
N HIS A 85 -9.68 -3.23 4.73
CA HIS A 85 -8.74 -4.12 4.07
C HIS A 85 -8.18 -5.18 5.04
N THR A 86 -7.76 -4.80 6.25
CA THR A 86 -7.27 -5.75 7.27
C THR A 86 -8.30 -6.83 7.59
N PHE A 87 -9.57 -6.46 7.74
CA PHE A 87 -10.64 -7.44 7.98
C PHE A 87 -10.96 -8.30 6.75
N LEU A 88 -10.71 -7.78 5.54
CA LEU A 88 -10.88 -8.52 4.28
C LEU A 88 -9.67 -9.41 3.94
N ALA A 89 -8.53 -9.26 4.61
CA ALA A 89 -7.32 -10.03 4.34
C ALA A 89 -7.54 -11.57 4.33
N PRO A 90 -8.27 -12.17 5.28
CA PRO A 90 -8.58 -13.61 5.24
C PRO A 90 -9.47 -14.03 4.05
N MET A 91 -10.22 -13.10 3.46
CA MET A 91 -11.00 -13.35 2.25
C MET A 91 -10.09 -13.37 1.01
N PHE A 92 -9.11 -12.47 0.93
CA PHE A 92 -8.12 -12.47 -0.16
C PHE A 92 -7.24 -13.72 -0.16
N LEU A 93 -6.79 -14.19 1.01
CA LEU A 93 -6.07 -15.47 1.12
C LEU A 93 -6.89 -16.66 0.62
N ARG A 94 -8.18 -16.73 0.97
CA ARG A 94 -9.08 -17.79 0.47
C ARG A 94 -9.23 -17.74 -1.05
N LEU A 95 -9.29 -16.54 -1.62
CA LEU A 95 -9.37 -16.32 -3.05
C LEU A 95 -8.08 -16.72 -3.77
N ALA A 96 -6.92 -16.42 -3.17
CA ALA A 96 -5.61 -16.84 -3.66
C ALA A 96 -5.53 -18.37 -3.80
N HIS A 97 -5.89 -19.10 -2.75
CA HIS A 97 -5.92 -20.58 -2.78
C HIS A 97 -6.91 -21.14 -3.80
N ARG A 98 -8.01 -20.44 -4.10
CA ARG A 98 -8.92 -20.86 -5.17
C ARG A 98 -8.23 -20.75 -6.54
N PHE A 99 -7.57 -19.63 -6.81
CA PHE A 99 -6.85 -19.44 -8.08
C PHE A 99 -5.63 -20.35 -8.24
N GLU A 100 -4.96 -20.69 -7.13
CA GLU A 100 -3.87 -21.65 -7.11
C GLU A 100 -4.37 -23.05 -7.50
N ARG A 101 -5.48 -23.51 -6.91
CA ARG A 101 -6.12 -24.79 -7.25
C ARG A 101 -6.55 -24.85 -8.71
N GLU A 102 -7.24 -23.82 -9.21
CA GLU A 102 -7.65 -23.76 -10.62
C GLU A 102 -6.46 -23.78 -11.59
N HIS A 103 -5.35 -23.14 -11.23
CA HIS A 103 -4.13 -23.14 -12.06
C HIS A 103 -3.44 -24.51 -12.03
N ALA A 104 -3.32 -25.12 -10.85
CA ALA A 104 -2.77 -26.45 -10.67
C ALA A 104 -3.56 -27.51 -11.45
N GLU A 105 -4.90 -27.43 -11.45
CA GLU A 105 -5.75 -28.32 -12.25
C GLU A 105 -5.54 -28.13 -13.75
N LYS A 106 -5.39 -26.88 -14.23
CA LYS A 106 -5.10 -26.61 -15.65
C LYS A 106 -3.73 -27.17 -16.05
N LEU A 107 -2.71 -26.97 -15.22
CA LEU A 107 -1.37 -27.49 -15.48
C LEU A 107 -1.35 -29.02 -15.46
N ALA A 108 -2.07 -29.65 -14.53
CA ALA A 108 -2.21 -31.11 -14.48
C ALA A 108 -2.90 -31.69 -15.72
N ARG A 109 -3.89 -30.99 -16.29
CA ARG A 109 -4.56 -31.39 -17.54
C ARG A 109 -3.69 -31.21 -18.78
N LEU A 110 -2.82 -30.21 -18.78
CA LEU A 110 -1.92 -29.91 -19.90
C LEU A 110 -0.63 -30.74 -19.86
N SER A 111 -0.23 -31.22 -18.68
CA SER A 111 0.94 -32.05 -18.51
C SER A 111 0.67 -33.48 -18.95
N GLN A 112 1.24 -33.88 -20.08
CA GLN A 112 1.16 -35.26 -20.59
C GLN A 112 1.95 -36.26 -19.74
N ASN A 113 2.98 -35.80 -19.02
CA ASN A 113 3.82 -36.63 -18.15
C ASN A 113 3.69 -36.17 -16.68
N PRO A 114 3.38 -37.06 -15.73
CA PRO A 114 3.28 -36.72 -14.30
C PRO A 114 4.57 -36.14 -13.71
N ASN A 115 5.74 -36.58 -14.21
CA ASN A 115 7.05 -36.07 -13.78
C ASN A 115 7.37 -34.66 -14.31
N GLU A 116 6.74 -34.23 -15.41
CA GLU A 116 6.97 -32.89 -15.99
C GLU A 116 6.12 -31.82 -15.28
N ALA A 117 4.91 -32.18 -14.85
CA ALA A 117 4.07 -31.35 -13.98
C ALA A 117 4.75 -31.05 -12.64
N ALA A 118 5.43 -32.05 -12.05
CA ALA A 118 6.15 -31.87 -10.80
C ALA A 118 7.40 -30.97 -10.94
N GLY A 119 8.01 -30.92 -12.13
CA GLY A 119 9.17 -30.08 -12.43
C GLY A 119 8.82 -28.63 -12.74
N ARG A 120 7.61 -28.36 -13.25
CA ARG A 120 7.13 -27.02 -13.55
C ARG A 120 6.31 -26.48 -12.38
N ARG A 121 6.99 -25.98 -11.35
CA ARG A 121 6.39 -25.08 -10.35
C ARG A 121 6.04 -23.73 -11.01
N GLU A 122 5.13 -23.75 -11.97
CA GLU A 122 4.60 -22.53 -12.55
C GLU A 122 3.62 -21.94 -11.53
N VAL A 123 4.06 -20.82 -10.94
CA VAL A 123 3.26 -20.07 -9.99
C VAL A 123 2.16 -19.32 -10.73
N SER A 124 0.94 -19.41 -10.22
CA SER A 124 -0.15 -18.59 -10.72
C SER A 124 0.08 -17.16 -10.25
N PHE A 125 0.49 -16.28 -11.17
CA PHE A 125 0.71 -14.85 -10.86
C PHE A 125 -0.49 -14.22 -10.13
N ARG A 126 -1.73 -14.59 -10.54
CA ARG A 126 -2.95 -14.10 -9.89
C ARG A 126 -3.05 -14.61 -8.45
N ALA A 127 -2.72 -15.87 -8.19
CA ALA A 127 -2.76 -16.40 -6.82
C ALA A 127 -1.77 -15.65 -5.93
N GLU A 128 -0.55 -15.40 -6.42
CA GLU A 128 0.48 -14.68 -5.66
C GLU A 128 0.06 -13.24 -5.33
N VAL A 129 -0.52 -12.52 -6.29
CA VAL A 129 -1.03 -11.17 -6.05
C VAL A 129 -2.10 -11.20 -4.95
N PHE A 130 -3.10 -12.08 -5.05
CA PHE A 130 -4.15 -12.18 -4.04
C PHE A 130 -3.63 -12.69 -2.68
N HIS A 131 -2.57 -13.50 -2.67
CA HIS A 131 -1.90 -13.95 -1.45
C HIS A 131 -1.26 -12.77 -0.74
N PHE A 132 -0.46 -11.97 -1.47
CA PHE A 132 0.17 -10.77 -0.96
C PHE A 132 -0.86 -9.76 -0.41
N PHE A 133 -1.97 -9.51 -1.11
CA PHE A 133 -3.05 -8.66 -0.60
C PHE A 133 -3.76 -9.23 0.65
N GLY A 134 -3.61 -10.52 0.92
CA GLY A 134 -4.19 -11.20 2.07
C GLY A 134 -3.28 -11.29 3.29
N GLU A 135 -2.00 -10.95 3.17
CA GLU A 135 -1.07 -10.89 4.30
C GLU A 135 -1.26 -9.59 5.09
N VAL A 136 -1.39 -9.71 6.41
CA VAL A 136 -1.61 -8.54 7.28
C VAL A 136 -0.42 -7.59 7.29
N GLU A 137 0.79 -8.11 7.10
CA GLU A 137 2.03 -7.36 6.93
C GLU A 137 2.01 -6.49 5.68
N ALA A 138 1.53 -7.05 4.56
CA ALA A 138 1.43 -6.35 3.30
C ALA A 138 0.38 -5.24 3.37
N VAL A 139 -0.75 -5.45 4.07
CA VAL A 139 -1.77 -4.42 4.28
C VAL A 139 -1.13 -3.16 4.91
N PHE A 140 -0.32 -3.31 5.95
CA PHE A 140 0.36 -2.16 6.56
C PHE A 140 1.27 -1.42 5.58
N GLY A 141 2.07 -2.14 4.78
CA GLY A 141 2.97 -1.53 3.80
C GLY A 141 2.23 -0.85 2.64
N ILE A 142 1.18 -1.47 2.11
CA ILE A 142 0.42 -0.97 0.96
C ILE A 142 -0.21 0.39 1.27
N TRP A 143 -0.74 0.58 2.48
CA TRP A 143 -1.45 1.81 2.86
C TRP A 143 -0.53 3.00 3.16
N VAL A 144 0.78 2.78 3.36
CA VAL A 144 1.76 3.87 3.45
C VAL A 144 1.84 4.64 2.13
N LEU A 145 1.73 3.96 0.98
CA LEU A 145 1.85 4.58 -0.33
C LEU A 145 0.75 5.63 -0.62
N PRO A 146 -0.57 5.31 -0.51
CA PRO A 146 -1.62 6.30 -0.72
C PRO A 146 -1.63 7.38 0.35
N LEU A 147 -1.25 7.07 1.60
CA LEU A 147 -1.10 8.09 2.64
C LEU A 147 0.00 9.08 2.28
N LEU A 148 1.18 8.58 1.90
CA LEU A 148 2.30 9.42 1.47
C LEU A 148 1.92 10.24 0.24
N ALA A 149 1.26 9.62 -0.74
CA ALA A 149 0.75 10.32 -1.92
C ALA A 149 -0.21 11.45 -1.52
N ALA A 150 -1.16 11.20 -0.62
CA ALA A 150 -2.09 12.22 -0.14
C ALA A 150 -1.35 13.38 0.55
N ILE A 151 -0.38 13.11 1.43
CA ILE A 151 0.41 14.16 2.07
C ILE A 151 1.18 14.96 1.01
N THR A 152 1.81 14.30 0.04
CA THR A 152 2.57 14.99 -1.02
C THR A 152 1.69 15.86 -1.92
N LEU A 153 0.42 15.48 -2.13
CA LEU A 153 -0.51 16.23 -2.98
C LEU A 153 -1.13 17.44 -2.27
N PHE A 154 -1.38 17.35 -0.96
CA PHE A 154 -2.01 18.42 -0.17
C PHE A 154 -0.97 19.38 0.44
N GLU A 155 0.11 18.84 1.02
CA GLU A 155 1.11 19.61 1.78
C GLU A 155 2.47 19.74 1.06
N GLY A 156 2.67 18.93 0.00
CA GLY A 156 3.92 18.91 -0.77
C GLY A 156 4.95 17.89 -0.28
N TRP A 157 5.97 17.67 -1.12
CA TRP A 157 7.06 16.72 -0.83
C TRP A 157 7.89 17.05 0.43
N PRO A 158 8.23 18.33 0.72
CA PRO A 158 9.02 18.66 1.92
C PRO A 158 8.31 18.32 3.24
N ALA A 159 6.99 18.48 3.31
CA ALA A 159 6.19 18.09 4.49
C ALA A 159 6.12 16.56 4.61
N ALA A 160 5.90 15.85 3.51
CA ALA A 160 5.84 14.38 3.49
C ALA A 160 7.14 13.73 3.97
N ARG A 161 8.31 14.23 3.52
CA ARG A 161 9.61 13.70 3.97
C ARG A 161 9.88 13.99 5.45
N ASP A 162 9.46 15.16 5.94
CA ASP A 162 9.71 15.55 7.33
C ASP A 162 8.81 14.76 8.28
N TYR A 163 7.55 14.54 7.86
CA TYR A 163 6.63 13.64 8.54
C TYR A 163 7.22 12.23 8.70
N LEU A 164 7.75 11.66 7.61
CA LEU A 164 8.39 10.33 7.65
C LEU A 164 9.70 10.30 8.47
N GLY A 165 10.49 11.38 8.42
CA GLY A 165 11.81 11.44 9.03
C GLY A 165 11.79 11.76 10.53
N HIS A 166 10.91 12.66 10.97
CA HIS A 166 10.89 13.19 12.34
C HIS A 166 9.50 13.19 12.98
N GLY A 167 8.42 13.18 12.19
CA GLY A 167 7.05 13.29 12.68
C GLY A 167 6.41 12.01 13.20
N LEU A 168 6.99 10.83 12.89
CA LEU A 168 6.41 9.52 13.25
C LEU A 168 7.06 8.90 14.49
N ASN A 169 6.23 8.40 15.41
CA ASN A 169 6.68 7.55 16.51
C ASN A 169 6.47 6.06 16.14
N PHE A 170 7.56 5.36 15.89
CA PHE A 170 7.53 3.95 15.49
C PHE A 170 7.53 2.97 16.66
N THR A 171 7.49 3.44 17.91
CA THR A 171 7.57 2.57 19.10
C THR A 171 6.40 1.58 19.14
N GLU A 172 5.16 2.09 19.03
CA GLU A 172 3.97 1.23 19.08
C GLU A 172 3.84 0.35 17.83
N PRO A 173 3.99 0.85 16.60
CA PRO A 173 3.92 0.00 15.41
C PRO A 173 5.00 -1.09 15.39
N MET A 174 6.24 -0.78 15.77
CA MET A 174 7.29 -1.79 15.85
C MET A 174 7.02 -2.82 16.93
N PHE A 175 6.48 -2.41 18.08
CA PHE A 175 6.07 -3.37 19.12
C PHE A 175 5.05 -4.38 18.57
N VAL A 176 4.01 -3.92 17.86
CA VAL A 176 3.00 -4.80 17.23
C VAL A 176 3.63 -5.75 16.21
N VAL A 177 4.51 -5.25 15.33
CA VAL A 177 5.20 -6.09 14.34
C VAL A 177 6.07 -7.15 15.02
N VAL A 178 6.79 -6.79 16.09
CA VAL A 178 7.64 -7.73 16.84
C VAL A 178 6.81 -8.83 17.50
N ILE A 179 5.72 -8.50 18.19
CA ILE A 179 4.89 -9.54 18.84
C ILE A 179 4.22 -10.44 17.80
N MET A 180 3.79 -9.90 16.66
CA MET A 180 3.14 -10.66 15.58
C MET A 180 4.12 -11.64 14.93
N THR A 181 5.34 -11.19 14.63
CA THR A 181 6.39 -12.04 14.05
C THR A 181 6.85 -13.13 15.03
N ILE A 182 6.99 -12.81 16.32
CA ILE A 182 7.30 -13.79 17.36
C ILE A 182 6.14 -14.81 17.49
N ALA A 183 4.89 -14.35 17.51
CA ALA A 183 3.71 -15.21 17.59
C ALA A 183 3.58 -16.17 16.40
N ALA A 184 3.97 -15.74 15.20
CA ALA A 184 3.99 -16.57 14.00
C ALA A 184 5.12 -17.62 13.96
N SER A 185 6.01 -17.63 14.96
CA SER A 185 7.14 -18.56 14.98
C SER A 185 6.73 -20.00 15.30
N ARG A 186 7.44 -20.97 14.70
CA ARG A 186 7.21 -22.41 14.93
C ARG A 186 7.16 -22.81 16.41
N PRO A 187 8.09 -22.35 17.30
CA PRO A 187 8.03 -22.73 18.71
C PRO A 187 6.73 -22.34 19.41
N ILE A 188 6.19 -21.14 19.12
CA ILE A 188 4.93 -20.67 19.72
C ILE A 188 3.74 -21.43 19.17
N LEU A 189 3.70 -21.68 17.86
CA LEU A 189 2.64 -22.47 17.24
C LEU A 189 2.59 -23.90 17.81
N LEU A 190 3.75 -24.55 17.95
CA LEU A 190 3.83 -25.90 18.53
C LEU A 190 3.43 -25.93 20.01
N LEU A 191 3.75 -24.88 20.77
CA LEU A 191 3.30 -24.74 22.15
C LEU A 191 1.77 -24.61 22.22
N ALA A 192 1.18 -23.76 21.39
CA ALA A 192 -0.27 -23.56 21.33
C ALA A 192 -1.00 -24.85 20.91
N GLU A 193 -0.49 -25.57 19.91
CA GLU A 193 -1.02 -26.87 19.47
C GLU A 193 -1.02 -27.88 20.61
N LYS A 194 0.09 -28.01 21.35
CA LYS A 194 0.19 -28.91 22.50
C LYS A 194 -0.79 -28.56 23.63
N LEU A 195 -1.04 -27.27 23.87
CA LEU A 195 -1.96 -26.83 24.92
C LEU A 195 -3.44 -27.01 24.54
N MET A 196 -3.79 -26.84 23.25
CA MET A 196 -5.16 -27.09 22.76
C MET A 196 -5.48 -28.57 22.57
N ALA A 197 -4.46 -29.43 22.47
CA ALA A 197 -4.63 -30.88 22.34
C ALA A 197 -4.89 -31.59 23.68
N VAL A 198 -4.88 -30.88 24.81
CA VAL A 198 -5.23 -31.34 26.16
C VAL A 198 -6.66 -31.00 26.47
#